data_AF-A0A9W4NTS8-F1
#
_entry.id   AF-A0A9W4NTS8-F1
#
_cell.length_a   1.000
_cell.length_b   1.000
_cell.length_c   1.000
_cell.angle_alpha   90.00
_cell.angle_beta   90.00
_cell.angle_gamma   90.00
#
_symmetry.space_group_name_H-M   'P 1'
#
loop_
_entity.id
_entity.type
_entity.pdbx_description
1 polymer ?
#
loop_
_entity_poly.entity_id
_entity_poly.type
_entity_poly.pdbx_seq_one_letter_code
_entity_poly.pdbx_strand_id
1 'polypeptide(L)'
;MANIPNGDENQFEQLINACDNDPILSLQKTFQTAYESHRTNRNALFNDKISQPGFCDWKEDQILNQVLEAEKGLTNYVDPRSNLAFWARPPQHVRELVSKIQQQIATLAGPGLWFVPPENLHMTTLEICCEKNREQIAELIDKIDSKMWEDMANYTLDHRARLVKPVISYDTSALALSFVPAAGEDDAAAYSGKDDEFTYHHLRRDLYNKVTTNGVPIGARYTVPSAHVTIARVVKPAMATESNSASPVEPDAEVAQLVTGIEDLNCELRSNVWRRLGDPSQGEWVVGHEKGLELIWGTTCWRCQIRLAYTLSGLSECNPTHQEIALALLRQATIQRPPPSYPAKSVKMVNIPKTRRTYCKSKDCHKHTQHKVTQYKAGKASLFAQGKRRYDRKQSGYGGQTKPVFHKKAKTTKKVVLRLECTQCKTKKQLALKRCKHFELGGDKKTKGAALVF
;
A
#
# COMPACT_ATOMS: atom_id res chain seq x y z
N MET A 1 -8.48 -32.46 18.33
CA MET A 1 -7.17 -32.99 17.92
C MET A 1 -7.12 -32.94 16.41
N ALA A 2 -6.56 -31.87 15.84
CA ALA A 2 -6.43 -31.72 14.40
C ALA A 2 -5.11 -32.35 13.97
N ASN A 3 -5.17 -33.25 12.97
CA ASN A 3 -3.99 -33.86 12.35
C ASN A 3 -3.04 -32.75 11.86
N ILE A 4 -1.82 -32.77 12.40
CA ILE A 4 -0.69 -31.99 11.88
C ILE A 4 -0.27 -32.69 10.58
N PRO A 5 -0.38 -32.04 9.40
CA PRO A 5 0.14 -32.63 8.17
C PRO A 5 1.67 -32.74 8.30
N ASN A 6 2.21 -33.89 7.89
CA ASN A 6 3.65 -34.13 7.80
C ASN A 6 4.37 -32.96 7.11
N GLY A 7 5.49 -32.54 7.71
CA GLY A 7 6.33 -31.47 7.18
C GLY A 7 6.90 -31.82 5.80
N ASP A 8 6.84 -30.85 4.89
CA ASP A 8 7.98 -30.37 4.08
C ASP A 8 7.55 -29.60 2.82
N GLU A 9 6.26 -29.58 2.48
CA GLU A 9 5.80 -28.92 1.25
C GLU A 9 5.21 -27.53 1.52
N ASN A 10 5.74 -26.51 0.83
CA ASN A 10 5.23 -25.14 0.90
C ASN A 10 3.81 -25.10 0.33
N GLN A 11 2.83 -24.81 1.19
CA GLN A 11 1.41 -24.79 0.82
C GLN A 11 1.07 -23.70 -0.22
N PHE A 12 1.89 -22.66 -0.35
CA PHE A 12 1.74 -21.65 -1.41
C PHE A 12 2.25 -22.14 -2.76
N GLU A 13 3.11 -23.16 -2.80
CA GLU A 13 3.60 -23.75 -4.04
C GLU A 13 2.48 -24.53 -4.76
N GLN A 14 1.53 -25.10 -4.02
CA GLN A 14 0.44 -25.90 -4.57
C GLN A 14 -0.41 -25.10 -5.57
N LEU A 15 -0.75 -23.85 -5.24
CA LEU A 15 -1.52 -23.00 -6.14
C LEU A 15 -0.69 -22.54 -7.34
N ILE A 16 0.60 -22.29 -7.16
CA ILE A 16 1.51 -21.91 -8.24
C ILE A 16 1.61 -23.06 -9.25
N ASN A 17 1.89 -24.28 -8.78
CA ASN A 17 1.94 -25.48 -9.60
C ASN A 17 0.62 -25.76 -10.32
N ALA A 18 -0.53 -25.53 -9.66
CA ALA A 18 -1.84 -25.66 -10.29
C ALA A 18 -2.06 -24.63 -11.41
N CYS A 19 -1.54 -23.41 -11.26
CA CYS A 19 -1.64 -22.35 -12.24
C CYS A 19 -0.65 -22.53 -13.41
N ASP A 20 0.53 -23.13 -13.18
CA ASP A 20 1.55 -23.43 -14.20
C ASP A 20 1.14 -24.52 -15.18
N ASN A 21 0.26 -25.44 -14.76
CA ASN A 21 -0.17 -26.58 -15.56
C ASN A 21 -1.47 -26.33 -16.38
N ASP A 22 -2.03 -25.12 -16.36
CA ASP A 22 -3.26 -24.79 -17.11
C ASP A 22 -2.93 -24.32 -18.54
N PRO A 23 -3.28 -25.09 -19.60
CA PRO A 23 -2.93 -24.77 -20.99
C PRO A 23 -3.86 -23.73 -21.64
N ILE A 24 -4.93 -23.28 -20.96
CA ILE A 24 -6.02 -22.49 -21.58
C ILE A 24 -5.92 -20.98 -21.24
N LEU A 25 -5.24 -20.61 -20.15
CA LEU A 25 -5.08 -19.24 -19.68
C LEU A 25 -3.60 -18.87 -19.53
N SER A 26 -3.23 -17.60 -19.72
CA SER A 26 -1.90 -17.16 -19.30
C SER A 26 -1.77 -17.33 -17.78
N LEU A 27 -0.65 -17.88 -17.30
CA LEU A 27 -0.32 -18.12 -15.88
C LEU A 27 -0.82 -17.02 -14.92
N GLN A 28 -0.70 -15.78 -15.37
CA GLN A 28 -1.10 -14.58 -14.64
C GLN A 28 -2.62 -14.46 -14.41
N LYS A 29 -3.47 -14.78 -15.40
CA LYS A 29 -4.93 -14.68 -15.24
C LYS A 29 -5.49 -15.74 -14.29
N THR A 30 -4.82 -16.88 -14.16
CA THR A 30 -5.25 -18.00 -13.30
C THR A 30 -5.17 -17.62 -11.82
N PHE A 31 -4.14 -16.88 -11.38
CA PHE A 31 -4.06 -16.39 -10.00
C PHE A 31 -5.19 -15.43 -9.65
N GLN A 32 -5.52 -14.51 -10.56
CA GLN A 32 -6.60 -13.56 -10.32
C GLN A 32 -7.94 -14.29 -10.18
N THR A 33 -8.21 -15.25 -11.07
CA THR A 33 -9.40 -16.11 -11.00
C THR A 33 -9.46 -16.91 -9.70
N ALA A 34 -8.37 -17.53 -9.26
CA ALA A 34 -8.34 -18.30 -8.01
C ALA A 34 -8.68 -17.44 -6.78
N TYR A 35 -8.11 -16.24 -6.69
CA TYR A 35 -8.44 -15.30 -5.61
C TYR A 35 -9.89 -14.80 -5.70
N GLU A 36 -10.39 -14.52 -6.91
CA GLU A 36 -11.78 -14.08 -7.13
C GLU A 36 -12.78 -15.17 -6.74
N SER A 37 -12.56 -16.42 -7.17
CA SER A 37 -13.39 -17.56 -6.83
C SER A 37 -13.39 -17.80 -5.32
N HIS A 38 -12.23 -17.73 -4.67
CA HIS A 38 -12.14 -17.91 -3.22
C HIS A 38 -12.97 -16.87 -2.45
N ARG A 39 -12.81 -15.57 -2.75
CA ARG A 39 -13.53 -14.51 -2.04
C ARG A 39 -15.03 -14.50 -2.38
N THR A 40 -15.40 -14.84 -3.61
CA THR A 40 -16.81 -14.89 -4.04
C THR A 40 -17.54 -16.06 -3.39
N ASN A 41 -16.95 -17.26 -3.40
CA ASN A 41 -17.53 -18.44 -2.75
C ASN A 41 -17.65 -18.24 -1.24
N ARG A 42 -16.65 -17.60 -0.62
CA ARG A 42 -16.68 -17.27 0.81
C ARG A 42 -17.81 -16.30 1.13
N ASN A 43 -17.93 -15.20 0.37
CA ASN A 43 -19.00 -14.23 0.58
C ASN A 43 -20.38 -14.87 0.38
N ALA A 44 -20.57 -15.67 -0.66
CA ALA A 44 -21.83 -16.38 -0.90
C ALA A 44 -22.20 -17.29 0.28
N LEU A 45 -21.26 -18.12 0.75
CA LEU A 45 -21.47 -19.01 1.89
C LEU A 45 -21.91 -18.26 3.15
N PHE A 46 -21.26 -17.13 3.47
CA PHE A 46 -21.61 -16.36 4.66
C PHE A 46 -22.85 -15.50 4.46
N ASN A 47 -23.14 -15.05 3.24
CA ASN A 47 -24.41 -14.43 2.91
C ASN A 47 -25.56 -15.41 3.17
N ASP A 48 -25.49 -16.61 2.59
CA ASP A 48 -26.50 -17.65 2.77
C ASP A 48 -26.68 -18.04 4.24
N LYS A 49 -25.61 -17.99 5.04
CA LYS A 49 -25.69 -18.27 6.49
C LYS A 49 -26.30 -17.12 7.29
N ILE A 50 -25.87 -15.88 7.03
CA ILE A 50 -26.27 -14.69 7.80
C ILE A 50 -27.69 -14.24 7.43
N SER A 51 -28.13 -14.48 6.19
CA SER A 51 -29.46 -14.12 5.69
C SER A 51 -30.57 -15.10 6.10
N GLN A 52 -30.25 -16.15 6.88
CA GLN A 52 -31.27 -17.05 7.41
C GLN A 52 -32.11 -16.35 8.49
N PRO A 53 -33.44 -16.51 8.50
CA PRO A 53 -34.30 -15.96 9.55
C PRO A 53 -33.86 -16.43 10.95
N GLY A 54 -33.77 -15.50 11.91
CA GLY A 54 -33.34 -15.80 13.28
C GLY A 54 -31.85 -16.06 13.47
N PHE A 55 -30.99 -15.63 12.55
CA PHE A 55 -29.54 -15.79 12.68
C PHE A 55 -28.97 -15.02 13.88
N CYS A 56 -28.34 -15.73 14.81
CA CYS A 56 -27.71 -15.14 16.01
C CYS A 56 -26.26 -15.60 16.28
N ASP A 57 -25.67 -16.42 15.40
CA ASP A 57 -24.34 -17.02 15.56
C ASP A 57 -23.17 -16.05 15.26
N TRP A 58 -23.24 -14.83 15.77
CA TRP A 58 -22.15 -13.86 15.68
C TRP A 58 -21.00 -14.27 16.61
N LYS A 59 -19.78 -14.34 16.07
CA LYS A 59 -18.57 -14.68 16.82
C LYS A 59 -17.94 -13.41 17.39
N GLU A 60 -18.22 -13.15 18.65
CA GLU A 60 -17.60 -12.06 19.40
C GLU A 60 -16.09 -12.26 19.57
N ASP A 61 -15.31 -11.22 19.28
CA ASP A 61 -13.90 -11.16 19.66
C ASP A 61 -13.76 -10.73 21.13
N GLN A 62 -13.90 -11.71 22.03
CA GLN A 62 -13.87 -11.51 23.49
C GLN A 62 -12.57 -10.84 23.95
N ILE A 63 -11.44 -11.19 23.34
CA ILE A 63 -10.13 -10.66 23.74
C ILE A 63 -10.02 -9.20 23.29
N LEU A 64 -10.44 -8.87 22.07
CA LEU A 64 -10.51 -7.48 21.63
C LEU A 64 -11.45 -6.67 22.54
N ASN A 65 -12.62 -7.21 22.89
CA ASN A 65 -13.56 -6.54 23.79
C ASN A 65 -12.90 -6.26 25.16
N GLN A 66 -12.25 -7.25 25.78
CA GLN A 66 -11.52 -7.06 27.04
C GLN A 66 -10.38 -6.04 26.94
N VAL A 67 -9.65 -6.01 25.82
CA VAL A 67 -8.60 -5.00 25.57
C VAL A 67 -9.22 -3.61 25.46
N LEU A 68 -10.36 -3.45 24.76
CA LEU A 68 -11.05 -2.17 24.63
C LEU A 68 -11.59 -1.66 25.97
N GLU A 69 -12.10 -2.55 26.82
CA GLU A 69 -12.54 -2.20 28.18
C GLU A 69 -11.35 -1.81 29.09
N ALA A 70 -10.21 -2.50 28.95
CA ALA A 70 -8.98 -2.12 29.63
C ALA A 70 -8.46 -0.74 29.16
N GLU A 71 -8.58 -0.41 27.88
CA GLU A 71 -8.21 0.92 27.36
C GLU A 71 -9.08 2.05 27.94
N LYS A 72 -10.35 1.76 28.26
CA LYS A 72 -11.24 2.69 28.96
C LYS A 72 -10.95 2.78 30.47
N GLY A 73 -10.00 2.00 30.98
CA GLY A 73 -9.66 1.93 32.41
C GLY A 73 -10.64 1.12 33.24
N LEU A 74 -11.50 0.32 32.61
CA LEU A 74 -12.53 -0.47 33.28
C LEU A 74 -11.98 -1.82 33.79
N THR A 75 -10.91 -2.33 33.17
CA THR A 75 -10.22 -3.55 33.61
C THR A 75 -8.70 -3.40 33.50
N ASN A 76 -7.95 -4.29 34.16
CA ASN A 76 -6.49 -4.38 34.04
C ASN A 76 -6.06 -5.49 33.07
N TYR A 77 -6.92 -5.87 32.13
CA TYR A 77 -6.66 -6.98 31.22
C TYR A 77 -5.49 -6.70 30.27
N VAL A 78 -4.66 -7.71 30.04
CA VAL A 78 -3.54 -7.69 29.08
C VAL A 78 -3.66 -8.91 28.18
N ASP A 79 -3.64 -8.72 26.85
CA ASP A 79 -3.70 -9.83 25.89
C ASP A 79 -2.52 -10.79 26.11
N PRO A 80 -2.75 -12.05 26.49
CA PRO A 80 -1.68 -13.01 26.76
C PRO A 80 -1.07 -13.57 25.48
N ARG A 81 -1.75 -13.43 24.33
CA ARG A 81 -1.33 -14.03 23.06
C ARG A 81 -0.24 -13.19 22.43
N SER A 82 0.85 -13.83 22.04
CA SER A 82 1.89 -13.22 21.21
C SER A 82 1.96 -13.90 19.86
N ASN A 83 2.18 -13.09 18.83
CA ASN A 83 2.25 -13.54 17.44
C ASN A 83 3.57 -13.11 16.85
N LEU A 84 4.08 -13.89 15.89
CA LEU A 84 5.22 -13.55 15.05
C LEU A 84 4.75 -13.57 13.60
N ALA A 85 4.77 -12.41 12.94
CA ALA A 85 4.25 -12.26 11.58
C ALA A 85 4.90 -11.11 10.83
N PHE A 86 4.84 -11.18 9.51
CA PHE A 86 5.16 -10.05 8.62
C PHE A 86 3.88 -9.35 8.18
N TRP A 87 3.79 -8.06 8.46
CA TRP A 87 2.67 -7.20 8.08
C TRP A 87 3.04 -6.27 6.94
N ALA A 88 2.10 -6.10 6.00
CA ALA A 88 2.13 -5.03 5.02
C ALA A 88 1.15 -3.95 5.43
N ARG A 89 1.62 -2.70 5.56
CA ARG A 89 0.76 -1.55 5.85
C ARG A 89 0.14 -1.00 4.57
N PRO A 90 -1.18 -0.76 4.55
CA PRO A 90 -1.84 -0.14 3.40
C PRO A 90 -1.36 1.31 3.24
N PRO A 91 -1.09 1.76 2.00
CA PRO A 91 -0.69 3.13 1.72
C PRO A 91 -1.83 4.11 2.01
N GLN A 92 -1.51 5.41 2.05
CA GLN A 92 -2.46 6.45 2.42
C GLN A 92 -3.80 6.36 1.66
N HIS A 93 -3.77 6.18 0.34
CA HIS A 93 -5.00 6.16 -0.47
C HIS A 93 -5.89 4.92 -0.19
N VAL A 94 -5.30 3.78 0.17
CA VAL A 94 -6.06 2.59 0.60
C VAL A 94 -6.65 2.81 1.99
N ARG A 95 -5.93 3.46 2.91
CA ARG A 95 -6.45 3.84 4.23
C ARG A 95 -7.63 4.81 4.11
N GLU A 96 -7.56 5.77 3.19
CA GLU A 96 -8.66 6.68 2.87
C GLU A 96 -9.87 5.95 2.28
N LEU A 97 -9.64 4.97 1.39
CA LEU A 97 -10.70 4.10 0.85
C LEU A 97 -11.38 3.31 1.98
N VAL A 98 -10.61 2.66 2.86
CA VAL A 98 -11.15 1.93 4.01
C VAL A 98 -11.96 2.85 4.92
N SER A 99 -11.47 4.07 5.19
CA SER A 99 -12.20 5.04 6.02
C SER A 99 -13.56 5.41 5.41
N LYS A 100 -13.65 5.61 4.10
CA LYS A 100 -14.93 5.86 3.41
C LYS A 100 -15.87 4.65 3.51
N ILE A 101 -15.35 3.44 3.30
CA ILE A 101 -16.13 2.20 3.44
C ILE A 101 -16.66 2.08 4.87
N GLN A 102 -15.82 2.26 5.88
CA GLN A 102 -16.22 2.20 7.29
C GLN A 102 -17.29 3.25 7.62
N GLN A 103 -17.21 4.46 7.06
CA GLN A 103 -18.25 5.50 7.23
C GLN A 103 -19.60 5.06 6.64
N GLN A 104 -19.61 4.43 5.47
CA GLN A 104 -20.85 3.91 4.86
C GLN A 104 -21.41 2.71 5.62
N ILE A 105 -20.55 1.81 6.11
CA ILE A 105 -20.98 0.65 6.89
C ILE A 105 -21.48 1.10 8.27
N ALA A 106 -20.86 2.11 8.89
CA ALA A 106 -21.27 2.62 10.19
C ALA A 106 -22.69 3.19 10.22
N THR A 107 -23.23 3.65 9.08
CA THR A 107 -24.64 4.09 9.00
C THR A 107 -25.63 2.93 8.94
N LEU A 108 -25.15 1.72 8.64
CA LEU A 108 -25.95 0.49 8.48
C LEU A 108 -25.73 -0.48 9.65
N ALA A 109 -24.57 -0.40 10.30
CA ALA A 109 -24.17 -1.26 11.38
C ALA A 109 -24.71 -0.77 12.73
N GLY A 110 -25.31 -1.67 13.49
CA GLY A 110 -25.61 -1.45 14.91
C GLY A 110 -24.34 -1.33 15.77
N PRO A 111 -24.48 -1.12 17.10
CA PRO A 111 -23.36 -0.85 18.03
C PRO A 111 -22.38 -2.03 18.23
N GLY A 112 -22.60 -3.17 17.56
CA GLY A 112 -21.84 -4.40 17.72
C GLY A 112 -20.53 -4.47 16.94
N LEU A 113 -20.34 -3.62 15.93
CA LEU A 113 -19.14 -3.59 15.10
C LEU A 113 -18.12 -2.57 15.60
N TRP A 114 -16.89 -3.05 15.84
CA TRP A 114 -15.73 -2.20 16.06
C TRP A 114 -14.96 -2.03 14.75
N PHE A 115 -14.81 -0.77 14.32
CA PHE A 115 -14.04 -0.44 13.12
C PHE A 115 -12.56 -0.29 13.45
N VAL A 116 -11.72 -0.94 12.65
CA VAL A 116 -10.26 -0.91 12.82
C VAL A 116 -9.72 0.49 12.51
N PRO A 117 -9.02 1.17 13.43
CA PRO A 117 -8.44 2.49 13.17
C PRO A 117 -7.42 2.48 12.02
N PRO A 118 -7.25 3.60 11.27
CA PRO A 118 -6.36 3.66 10.12
C PRO A 118 -4.90 3.27 10.39
N GLU A 119 -4.40 3.54 11.59
CA GLU A 119 -3.06 3.18 12.07
C GLU A 119 -2.90 1.69 12.38
N ASN A 120 -4.01 1.00 12.66
CA ASN A 120 -4.05 -0.43 12.96
C ASN A 120 -4.29 -1.29 11.73
N LEU A 121 -4.66 -0.69 10.59
CA LEU A 121 -4.84 -1.41 9.34
C LEU A 121 -3.54 -2.08 8.90
N HIS A 122 -3.61 -3.36 8.58
CA HIS A 122 -2.51 -4.17 8.07
C HIS A 122 -3.05 -5.39 7.31
N MET A 123 -2.22 -5.93 6.43
CA MET A 123 -2.42 -7.25 5.82
C MET A 123 -1.30 -8.17 6.28
N THR A 124 -1.65 -9.32 6.85
CA THR A 124 -0.67 -10.34 7.22
C THR A 124 -0.16 -11.04 5.96
N THR A 125 1.10 -10.80 5.62
CA THR A 125 1.73 -11.40 4.43
C THR A 125 2.19 -12.82 4.74
N LEU A 126 2.81 -13.02 5.91
CA LEU A 126 3.19 -14.33 6.42
C LEU A 126 2.93 -14.37 7.94
N GLU A 127 2.14 -15.35 8.38
CA GLU A 127 1.98 -15.68 9.80
C GLU A 127 2.96 -16.82 10.11
N ILE A 128 3.95 -16.57 10.97
CA ILE A 128 4.97 -17.57 11.32
C ILE A 128 4.47 -18.38 12.51
N CYS A 129 4.03 -17.70 13.57
CA CYS A 129 3.46 -18.30 14.77
C CYS A 129 2.32 -17.43 15.31
N CYS A 130 1.26 -18.07 15.78
CA CYS A 130 0.14 -17.43 16.45
C CYS A 130 -0.04 -17.99 17.86
N GLU A 131 -0.53 -17.15 18.78
CA GLU A 131 -1.01 -17.58 20.10
C GLU A 131 0.04 -18.30 20.95
N LYS A 132 1.30 -17.84 20.88
CA LYS A 132 2.40 -18.31 21.72
C LYS A 132 2.61 -17.38 22.91
N ASN A 133 3.32 -17.85 23.93
CA ASN A 133 3.79 -16.97 25.00
C ASN A 133 4.98 -16.11 24.51
N ARG A 134 5.38 -15.10 25.28
CA ARG A 134 6.42 -14.16 24.87
C ARG A 134 7.80 -14.83 24.82
N GLU A 135 8.04 -15.75 25.74
CA GLU A 135 9.30 -16.47 25.90
C GLU A 135 9.58 -17.36 24.67
N GLN A 136 8.57 -18.10 24.21
CA GLN A 136 8.67 -18.92 22.99
C GLN A 136 8.92 -18.08 21.73
N ILE A 137 8.34 -16.87 21.66
CA ILE A 137 8.56 -15.97 20.53
C ILE A 137 9.98 -15.39 20.57
N ALA A 138 10.48 -15.02 21.75
CA ALA A 138 11.85 -14.55 21.93
C ALA A 138 12.86 -15.64 21.53
N GLU A 139 12.66 -16.89 21.97
CA GLU A 139 13.50 -18.02 21.58
C GLU A 139 13.52 -18.26 20.06
N LEU A 140 12.39 -18.01 19.36
CA LEU A 140 12.34 -18.13 17.90
C LEU A 140 13.09 -16.99 17.22
N ILE A 141 12.98 -15.76 17.72
CA ILE A 141 13.69 -14.60 17.18
C ILE A 141 15.20 -14.77 17.34
N ASP A 142 15.65 -15.26 18.50
CA ASP A 142 17.07 -15.45 18.82
C ASP A 142 17.73 -16.59 18.02
N LYS A 143 16.93 -17.54 17.49
CA LYS A 143 17.43 -18.61 16.63
C LYS A 143 17.80 -18.14 15.22
N ILE A 144 17.40 -16.94 14.82
CA ILE A 144 17.47 -16.47 13.44
C ILE A 144 18.38 -15.24 13.36
N ASP A 145 19.23 -15.21 12.34
CA ASP A 145 20.11 -14.07 12.07
C ASP A 145 19.28 -12.78 11.87
N SER A 146 19.64 -11.71 12.58
CA SER A 146 19.01 -10.39 12.46
C SER A 146 19.04 -9.86 11.03
N LYS A 147 20.06 -10.23 10.24
CA LYS A 147 20.16 -9.89 8.83
C LYS A 147 19.07 -10.56 7.98
N MET A 148 18.68 -11.79 8.30
CA MET A 148 17.57 -12.47 7.60
C MET A 148 16.26 -11.69 7.79
N TRP A 149 16.00 -11.23 9.01
CA TRP A 149 14.80 -10.43 9.31
C TRP A 149 14.78 -9.11 8.55
N GLU A 150 15.93 -8.44 8.44
CA GLU A 150 16.09 -7.23 7.64
C GLU A 150 15.86 -7.49 6.15
N ASP A 151 16.46 -8.55 5.60
CA ASP A 151 16.28 -8.94 4.19
C ASP A 151 14.82 -9.25 3.87
N MET A 152 14.10 -9.90 4.79
CA MET A 152 12.67 -10.19 4.65
C MET A 152 11.80 -8.94 4.75
N ALA A 153 12.06 -8.06 5.73
CA ALA A 153 11.36 -6.78 5.87
C ALA A 153 11.49 -5.93 4.59
N ASN A 154 12.67 -5.97 3.97
CA ASN A 154 12.99 -5.24 2.76
C ASN A 154 12.67 -5.99 1.46
N TYR A 155 12.15 -7.22 1.51
CA TYR A 155 11.99 -8.06 0.32
C TYR A 155 11.10 -7.42 -0.75
N THR A 156 10.08 -6.68 -0.32
CA THR A 156 9.14 -5.95 -1.19
C THR A 156 9.74 -4.71 -1.87
N LEU A 157 10.96 -4.30 -1.52
CA LEU A 157 11.66 -3.22 -2.22
C LEU A 157 12.04 -3.62 -3.64
N ASP A 158 12.47 -4.87 -3.80
CA ASP A 158 12.92 -5.46 -5.07
C ASP A 158 11.88 -6.42 -5.69
N HIS A 159 10.98 -6.98 -4.87
CA HIS A 159 9.93 -7.93 -5.28
C HIS A 159 8.54 -7.34 -5.04
N ARG A 160 8.13 -6.42 -5.91
CA ARG A 160 6.86 -5.69 -5.77
C ARG A 160 5.69 -6.49 -6.32
N ALA A 161 4.78 -6.88 -5.43
CA ALA A 161 3.50 -7.45 -5.80
C ALA A 161 2.40 -6.37 -5.80
N ARG A 162 1.63 -6.30 -6.89
CA ARG A 162 0.48 -5.39 -7.01
C ARG A 162 -0.82 -6.14 -6.73
N LEU A 163 -1.72 -5.46 -6.02
CA LEU A 163 -3.05 -5.88 -5.63
C LEU A 163 -4.08 -4.90 -6.19
N VAL A 164 -5.19 -5.41 -6.68
CA VAL A 164 -6.24 -4.64 -7.37
C VAL A 164 -7.63 -5.16 -7.02
N LYS A 165 -8.67 -4.52 -7.60
CA LYS A 165 -10.08 -4.92 -7.52
C LYS A 165 -10.52 -5.20 -6.08
N PRO A 166 -10.45 -4.21 -5.17
CA PRO A 166 -10.89 -4.39 -3.80
C PRO A 166 -12.36 -4.80 -3.72
N VAL A 167 -12.69 -5.71 -2.82
CA VAL A 167 -14.05 -6.18 -2.51
C VAL A 167 -14.15 -6.38 -1.00
N ILE A 168 -15.28 -6.02 -0.41
CA ILE A 168 -15.57 -6.27 1.00
C ILE A 168 -15.95 -7.73 1.16
N SER A 169 -15.15 -8.47 1.92
CA SER A 169 -15.44 -9.82 2.37
C SER A 169 -15.89 -9.80 3.82
N TYR A 170 -16.77 -10.72 4.18
CA TYR A 170 -17.32 -10.78 5.53
C TYR A 170 -17.59 -12.22 5.96
N ASP A 171 -17.57 -12.41 7.27
CA ASP A 171 -17.99 -13.63 7.94
C ASP A 171 -18.68 -13.28 9.28
N THR A 172 -18.97 -14.28 10.09
CA THR A 172 -19.66 -14.09 11.37
C THR A 172 -18.79 -13.41 12.45
N SER A 173 -17.53 -13.08 12.17
CA SER A 173 -16.58 -12.50 13.13
C SER A 173 -16.03 -11.13 12.71
N ALA A 174 -15.94 -10.86 11.40
CA ALA A 174 -15.23 -9.69 10.89
C ALA A 174 -15.67 -9.28 9.48
N LEU A 175 -15.34 -8.02 9.17
CA LEU A 175 -15.33 -7.47 7.81
C LEU A 175 -13.89 -7.23 7.38
N ALA A 176 -13.56 -7.54 6.13
CA ALA A 176 -12.25 -7.33 5.56
C ALA A 176 -12.34 -6.75 4.14
N LEU A 177 -11.41 -5.87 3.78
CA LEU A 177 -11.22 -5.44 2.41
C LEU A 177 -10.23 -6.38 1.73
N SER A 178 -10.73 -7.20 0.81
CA SER A 178 -10.00 -8.23 0.07
C SER A 178 -9.60 -7.75 -1.32
N PHE A 179 -8.37 -8.05 -1.72
CA PHE A 179 -7.81 -7.72 -3.03
C PHE A 179 -7.45 -9.01 -3.79
N VAL A 180 -7.27 -8.87 -5.10
CA VAL A 180 -6.70 -9.93 -5.95
C VAL A 180 -5.34 -9.48 -6.50
N PRO A 181 -4.42 -10.40 -6.82
CA PRO A 181 -3.21 -10.05 -7.53
C PRO A 181 -3.53 -9.38 -8.87
N ALA A 182 -2.74 -8.37 -9.25
CA ALA A 182 -2.89 -7.64 -10.51
C ALA A 182 -2.43 -8.41 -11.75
N ALA A 183 -2.16 -9.70 -11.59
CA ALA A 183 -1.65 -10.58 -12.62
C ALA A 183 -2.58 -10.58 -13.85
N GLY A 184 -2.05 -10.16 -15.01
CA GLY A 184 -2.80 -10.05 -16.26
C GLY A 184 -3.58 -8.75 -16.47
N GLU A 185 -3.42 -7.74 -15.60
CA GLU A 185 -3.93 -6.38 -15.80
C GLU A 185 -2.94 -5.51 -16.59
N ASP A 186 -3.44 -4.55 -17.37
CA ASP A 186 -2.59 -3.58 -18.05
C ASP A 186 -1.81 -2.73 -17.03
N ASP A 187 -0.49 -2.62 -17.23
CA ASP A 187 0.38 -1.88 -16.33
C ASP A 187 0.20 -0.35 -16.46
N ALA A 188 -0.67 0.20 -15.62
CA ALA A 188 -0.89 1.64 -15.51
C ALA A 188 -0.03 2.30 -14.41
N ALA A 189 0.56 1.52 -13.50
CA ALA A 189 1.20 2.02 -12.30
C ALA A 189 2.69 2.29 -12.53
N ALA A 190 3.17 3.49 -12.19
CA ALA A 190 4.59 3.85 -12.35
C ALA A 190 5.59 3.04 -11.47
N TYR A 191 5.08 2.08 -10.69
CA TYR A 191 5.78 1.37 -9.61
C TYR A 191 5.60 -0.16 -9.64
N SER A 192 4.88 -0.72 -10.61
CA SER A 192 4.82 -2.16 -10.85
C SER A 192 6.21 -2.66 -11.27
N GLY A 193 6.60 -3.84 -10.77
CA GLY A 193 7.67 -4.61 -11.39
C GLY A 193 7.28 -5.01 -12.81
N LYS A 194 8.19 -5.60 -13.58
CA LYS A 194 7.90 -6.09 -14.95
C LYS A 194 6.59 -6.92 -14.96
N ASP A 195 5.56 -6.40 -15.62
CA ASP A 195 4.41 -7.11 -16.16
C ASP A 195 3.60 -7.98 -15.18
N ASP A 196 3.62 -7.64 -13.88
CA ASP A 196 2.93 -8.37 -12.79
C ASP A 196 3.14 -9.91 -12.80
N GLU A 197 4.27 -10.37 -13.36
CA GLU A 197 4.70 -11.79 -13.34
C GLU A 197 4.89 -12.26 -11.90
N PHE A 198 5.48 -11.40 -11.07
CA PHE A 198 5.63 -11.62 -9.65
C PHE A 198 4.36 -11.19 -8.88
N THR A 199 3.49 -12.16 -8.61
CA THR A 199 2.23 -11.94 -7.90
C THR A 199 2.39 -11.90 -6.38
N TYR A 200 1.36 -11.42 -5.67
CA TYR A 200 1.30 -11.50 -4.20
C TYR A 200 1.40 -12.95 -3.68
N HIS A 201 0.96 -13.93 -4.46
CA HIS A 201 1.10 -15.33 -4.06
C HIS A 201 2.57 -15.79 -4.07
N HIS A 202 3.35 -15.38 -5.07
CA HIS A 202 4.80 -15.60 -5.10
C HIS A 202 5.51 -14.96 -3.91
N LEU A 203 5.11 -13.74 -3.53
CA LEU A 203 5.63 -13.07 -2.33
C LEU A 203 5.45 -13.94 -1.08
N ARG A 204 4.26 -14.50 -0.87
CA ARG A 204 3.99 -15.36 0.29
C ARG A 204 4.81 -16.65 0.25
N ARG A 205 4.90 -17.27 -0.93
CA ARG A 205 5.72 -18.46 -1.18
C ARG A 205 7.19 -18.21 -0.83
N ASP A 206 7.76 -17.12 -1.33
CA ASP A 206 9.17 -16.79 -1.10
C ASP A 206 9.46 -16.52 0.38
N LEU A 207 8.59 -15.76 1.05
CA LEU A 207 8.74 -15.49 2.48
C LEU A 207 8.63 -16.77 3.31
N TYR A 208 7.70 -17.66 2.95
CA TYR A 208 7.58 -18.97 3.58
C TYR A 208 8.87 -19.78 3.42
N ASN A 209 9.37 -19.92 2.19
CA ASN A 209 10.62 -20.65 1.90
C ASN A 209 11.81 -20.07 2.65
N LYS A 210 11.92 -18.74 2.74
CA LYS A 210 13.00 -18.09 3.49
C LYS A 210 12.95 -18.44 4.98
N VAL A 211 11.77 -18.50 5.58
CA VAL A 211 11.62 -18.82 7.00
C VAL A 211 11.87 -20.31 7.26
N THR A 212 11.32 -21.21 6.44
CA THR A 212 11.50 -22.66 6.63
C THR A 212 12.93 -23.14 6.32
N THR A 213 13.59 -22.59 5.30
CA THR A 213 14.99 -22.93 4.97
C THR A 213 15.95 -22.61 6.11
N ASN A 214 15.59 -21.64 6.96
CA ASN A 214 16.36 -21.26 8.14
C ASN A 214 15.90 -22.00 9.42
N GLY A 215 15.17 -23.12 9.28
CA GLY A 215 14.84 -24.03 10.38
C GLY A 215 13.69 -23.60 11.27
N VAL A 216 12.86 -22.64 10.82
CA VAL A 216 11.74 -22.11 11.60
C VAL A 216 10.45 -22.78 11.16
N PRO A 217 9.80 -23.57 12.03
CA PRO A 217 8.53 -24.19 11.69
C PRO A 217 7.44 -23.12 11.58
N ILE A 218 6.72 -23.13 10.46
CA ILE A 218 5.62 -22.20 10.21
C ILE A 218 4.30 -22.87 10.58
N GLY A 219 3.59 -22.29 11.55
CA GLY A 219 2.24 -22.69 11.95
C GLY A 219 1.15 -21.85 11.29
N ALA A 220 1.32 -21.49 10.01
CA ALA A 220 0.43 -20.57 9.31
C ALA A 220 -1.01 -21.12 9.28
N ARG A 221 -1.97 -20.38 9.83
CA ARG A 221 -3.39 -20.78 9.83
C ARG A 221 -4.07 -20.58 8.48
N TYR A 222 -3.53 -19.69 7.65
CA TYR A 222 -4.14 -19.25 6.40
C TYR A 222 -3.20 -19.43 5.22
N THR A 223 -3.30 -20.57 4.55
CA THR A 223 -2.54 -20.85 3.32
C THR A 223 -3.38 -20.68 2.05
N VAL A 224 -4.67 -20.42 2.22
CA VAL A 224 -5.61 -20.08 1.14
C VAL A 224 -5.21 -18.78 0.42
N PRO A 225 -5.57 -18.65 -0.88
CA PRO A 225 -5.36 -17.42 -1.66
C PRO A 225 -6.21 -16.27 -1.14
N SER A 226 -5.64 -15.48 -0.24
CA SER A 226 -6.30 -14.32 0.35
C SER A 226 -5.30 -13.18 0.56
N ALA A 227 -5.69 -11.98 0.13
CA ALA A 227 -4.97 -10.73 0.35
C ALA A 227 -5.96 -9.73 0.95
N HIS A 228 -6.07 -9.67 2.27
CA HIS A 228 -7.12 -8.88 2.91
C HIS A 228 -6.59 -8.04 4.07
N VAL A 229 -7.28 -6.93 4.31
CA VAL A 229 -7.10 -6.06 5.46
C VAL A 229 -8.38 -6.13 6.28
N THR A 230 -8.30 -6.52 7.55
CA THR A 230 -9.47 -6.45 8.44
C THR A 230 -9.86 -4.99 8.64
N ILE A 231 -11.12 -4.65 8.40
CA ILE A 231 -11.67 -3.29 8.53
C ILE A 231 -12.69 -3.17 9.66
N ALA A 232 -13.31 -4.28 10.09
CA ALA A 232 -14.16 -4.31 11.28
C ALA A 232 -14.14 -5.68 11.96
N ARG A 233 -14.42 -5.71 13.26
CA ARG A 233 -14.58 -6.91 14.10
C ARG A 233 -15.90 -6.83 14.86
N VAL A 234 -16.54 -7.98 15.05
CA VAL A 234 -17.71 -8.07 15.94
C VAL A 234 -17.21 -8.13 17.38
N VAL A 235 -17.53 -7.11 18.18
CA VAL A 235 -17.09 -7.00 19.60
C VAL A 235 -18.23 -7.09 20.59
N LYS A 236 -19.47 -6.89 20.12
CA LYS A 236 -20.69 -7.20 20.87
C LYS A 236 -21.68 -7.77 19.87
N PRO A 237 -22.23 -8.97 20.08
CA PRO A 237 -23.41 -9.40 19.33
C PRO A 237 -24.49 -8.32 19.54
N ALA A 238 -25.18 -7.91 18.48
CA ALA A 238 -26.32 -7.02 18.60
C ALA A 238 -27.43 -7.74 19.39
N MET A 239 -27.35 -7.71 20.72
CA MET A 239 -28.35 -8.07 21.73
C MET A 239 -27.74 -7.85 23.13
N ALA A 240 -27.54 -6.58 23.52
CA ALA A 240 -27.40 -6.17 24.93
C ALA A 240 -27.53 -4.64 25.04
N THR A 241 -28.67 -4.08 24.63
CA THR A 241 -29.09 -2.78 25.13
C THR A 241 -30.29 -3.00 26.03
N GLU A 242 -30.03 -3.00 27.33
CA GLU A 242 -31.02 -2.51 28.28
C GLU A 242 -31.32 -1.04 27.94
N SER A 243 -32.62 -0.75 27.81
CA SER A 243 -33.30 0.54 27.92
C SER A 243 -33.53 1.43 26.68
N ASN A 244 -34.83 1.57 26.39
CA ASN A 244 -35.59 2.82 26.23
C ASN A 244 -35.19 3.82 25.14
N SER A 245 -35.58 3.58 23.89
CA SER A 245 -36.46 4.50 23.13
C SER A 245 -36.71 4.02 21.69
N ALA A 246 -38.00 4.02 21.32
CA ALA A 246 -38.62 4.15 19.99
C ALA A 246 -38.19 3.21 18.85
N SER A 247 -39.10 2.26 18.56
CA SER A 247 -39.19 1.33 17.42
C SER A 247 -38.33 0.06 17.56
N PRO A 248 -38.92 -1.10 17.88
CA PRO A 248 -38.22 -2.37 17.82
C PRO A 248 -38.03 -2.74 16.35
N VAL A 249 -36.89 -2.36 15.78
CA VAL A 249 -36.45 -2.93 14.51
C VAL A 249 -36.03 -4.36 14.82
N GLU A 250 -36.65 -5.34 14.15
CA GLU A 250 -36.29 -6.73 14.39
C GLU A 250 -34.82 -6.97 14.00
N PRO A 251 -34.04 -7.74 14.79
CA PRO A 251 -32.62 -8.00 14.54
C PRO A 251 -32.32 -8.48 13.11
N ASP A 252 -33.23 -9.26 12.54
CA ASP A 252 -33.15 -9.79 11.17
C ASP A 252 -33.16 -8.67 10.12
N ALA A 253 -33.86 -7.56 10.38
CA ALA A 253 -33.92 -6.41 9.47
C ALA A 253 -32.62 -5.60 9.47
N GLU A 254 -31.97 -5.43 10.62
CA GLU A 254 -30.66 -4.74 10.70
C GLU A 254 -29.56 -5.54 9.99
N VAL A 255 -29.54 -6.85 10.21
CA VAL A 255 -28.58 -7.76 9.57
C VAL A 255 -28.79 -7.77 8.05
N ALA A 256 -30.04 -7.85 7.58
CA ALA A 256 -30.36 -7.79 6.16
C ALA A 256 -29.95 -6.45 5.52
N GLN A 257 -30.16 -5.32 6.22
CA GLN A 257 -29.73 -3.99 5.76
C GLN A 257 -28.21 -3.89 5.66
N LEU A 258 -27.48 -4.43 6.64
CA LEU A 258 -26.03 -4.48 6.63
C LEU A 258 -25.49 -5.29 5.44
N VAL A 259 -26.01 -6.50 5.24
CA VAL A 259 -25.60 -7.37 4.12
C VAL A 259 -25.91 -6.72 2.77
N THR A 260 -27.13 -6.18 2.60
CA THR A 260 -27.54 -5.50 1.38
C THR A 260 -26.64 -4.30 1.08
N GLY A 261 -26.34 -3.47 2.09
CA GLY A 261 -25.47 -2.31 1.88
C GLY A 261 -24.01 -2.67 1.61
N ILE A 262 -23.50 -3.78 2.16
CA ILE A 262 -22.19 -4.32 1.78
C ILE A 262 -22.19 -4.76 0.32
N GLU A 263 -23.23 -5.45 -0.14
CA GLU A 263 -23.33 -5.88 -1.54
C GLU A 263 -23.50 -4.69 -2.50
N ASP A 264 -24.20 -3.63 -2.11
CA ASP A 264 -24.27 -2.37 -2.87
C ASP A 264 -22.89 -1.70 -2.99
N LEU A 265 -22.09 -1.69 -1.92
CA LEU A 265 -20.71 -1.20 -1.96
C LEU A 265 -19.83 -2.09 -2.85
N ASN A 266 -20.00 -3.41 -2.77
CA ASN A 266 -19.28 -4.36 -3.60
C ASN A 266 -19.62 -4.22 -5.09
N CYS A 267 -20.87 -3.94 -5.45
CA CYS A 267 -21.28 -3.62 -6.81
C CYS A 267 -20.53 -2.40 -7.34
N GLU A 268 -20.44 -1.34 -6.53
CA GLU A 268 -19.70 -0.13 -6.89
C GLU A 268 -18.20 -0.40 -7.05
N LEU A 269 -17.59 -1.09 -6.10
CA LEU A 269 -16.17 -1.44 -6.12
C LEU A 269 -15.81 -2.24 -7.39
N ARG A 270 -16.67 -3.18 -7.80
CA ARG A 270 -16.50 -3.99 -9.03
C ARG A 270 -16.76 -3.22 -10.32
N SER A 271 -17.62 -2.19 -10.28
CA SER A 271 -18.03 -1.44 -11.48
C SER A 271 -16.93 -0.56 -12.10
N ASN A 272 -15.78 -0.39 -11.42
CA ASN A 272 -14.76 0.60 -11.76
C ASN A 272 -15.30 2.05 -11.88
N VAL A 273 -16.46 2.35 -11.29
CA VAL A 273 -17.06 3.69 -11.26
C VAL A 273 -17.47 4.02 -9.82
N TRP A 274 -16.55 4.63 -9.08
CA TRP A 274 -16.67 4.82 -7.63
C TRP A 274 -17.33 6.17 -7.28
N ARG A 275 -18.65 6.27 -7.44
CA ARG A 275 -19.40 7.51 -7.17
C ARG A 275 -19.29 7.97 -5.71
N ARG A 276 -19.43 7.05 -4.75
CA ARG A 276 -19.34 7.31 -3.30
C ARG A 276 -17.91 7.18 -2.80
N LEU A 277 -17.14 6.24 -3.38
CA LEU A 277 -15.82 5.86 -2.86
C LEU A 277 -14.65 6.65 -3.49
N GLY A 278 -14.84 7.35 -4.62
CA GLY A 278 -13.87 8.27 -5.19
C GLY A 278 -13.32 7.83 -6.55
N ASP A 279 -12.01 7.61 -6.64
CA ASP A 279 -11.35 7.21 -7.89
C ASP A 279 -10.95 5.73 -7.82
N PRO A 280 -11.32 4.88 -8.79
CA PRO A 280 -10.88 3.48 -8.87
C PRO A 280 -9.37 3.27 -8.74
N SER A 281 -8.54 4.25 -9.13
CA SER A 281 -7.09 4.17 -8.91
C SER A 281 -6.70 4.06 -7.42
N GLN A 282 -7.59 4.47 -6.51
CA GLN A 282 -7.42 4.30 -5.05
C GLN A 282 -7.57 2.83 -4.61
N GLY A 283 -8.03 1.94 -5.49
CA GLY A 283 -8.12 0.50 -5.23
C GLY A 283 -6.86 -0.29 -5.53
N GLU A 284 -5.83 0.35 -6.06
CA GLU A 284 -4.58 -0.32 -6.39
C GLU A 284 -3.59 -0.25 -5.23
N TRP A 285 -3.01 -1.37 -4.85
CA TRP A 285 -2.05 -1.45 -3.75
C TRP A 285 -0.79 -2.20 -4.18
N VAL A 286 0.34 -1.51 -4.22
CA VAL A 286 1.65 -2.15 -4.29
C VAL A 286 2.11 -2.50 -2.86
N VAL A 287 2.26 -3.79 -2.58
CA VAL A 287 2.65 -4.27 -1.25
C VAL A 287 4.03 -3.73 -0.90
N GLY A 288 4.17 -3.12 0.29
CA GLY A 288 5.43 -2.52 0.76
C GLY A 288 5.80 -1.16 0.15
N HIS A 289 4.90 -0.48 -0.58
CA HIS A 289 5.17 0.80 -1.26
C HIS A 289 5.76 1.90 -0.36
N GLU A 290 5.31 2.04 0.89
CA GLU A 290 5.72 3.15 1.78
C GLU A 290 6.84 2.77 2.76
N LYS A 291 6.80 1.56 3.33
CA LYS A 291 7.66 1.16 4.46
C LYS A 291 8.27 -0.24 4.33
N GLY A 292 8.01 -0.97 3.25
CA GLY A 292 8.31 -2.41 3.19
C GLY A 292 7.37 -3.24 4.06
N LEU A 293 7.84 -4.39 4.53
CA LEU A 293 7.13 -5.26 5.48
C LEU A 293 7.60 -4.96 6.90
N GLU A 294 6.67 -4.99 7.85
CA GLU A 294 6.95 -4.83 9.28
C GLU A 294 7.01 -6.22 9.93
N LEU A 295 8.14 -6.55 10.56
CA LEU A 295 8.22 -7.72 11.43
C LEU A 295 7.52 -7.37 12.75
N ILE A 296 6.51 -8.16 13.10
CA ILE A 296 5.72 -7.95 14.29
C ILE A 296 5.90 -9.13 15.21
N TRP A 297 6.31 -8.83 16.45
CA TRP A 297 6.44 -9.79 17.52
C TRP A 297 5.79 -9.23 18.79
N GLY A 298 4.98 -10.04 19.46
CA GLY A 298 4.26 -9.66 20.69
C GLY A 298 2.74 -9.64 20.52
N THR A 299 2.06 -8.87 21.37
CA THR A 299 0.60 -8.94 21.52
C THR A 299 -0.16 -8.59 20.25
N THR A 300 -1.27 -9.30 20.02
CA THR A 300 -2.15 -9.16 18.84
C THR A 300 -2.72 -7.74 18.66
N CYS A 301 -2.90 -7.00 19.76
CA CYS A 301 -3.31 -5.60 19.71
C CYS A 301 -2.10 -4.65 19.63
N TRP A 302 -2.03 -3.86 18.56
CA TRP A 302 -0.96 -2.90 18.26
C TRP A 302 -0.71 -1.86 19.37
N ARG A 303 -1.72 -1.53 20.19
CA ARG A 303 -1.55 -0.54 21.27
C ARG A 303 -0.82 -1.09 22.50
N CYS A 304 -0.87 -2.40 22.76
CA CYS A 304 -0.03 -3.03 23.78
C CYS A 304 1.46 -3.01 23.39
N GLN A 305 1.79 -2.90 22.10
CA GLN A 305 3.17 -2.75 21.62
C GLN A 305 3.75 -1.35 21.93
N ILE A 306 2.93 -0.30 21.86
CA ILE A 306 3.35 1.08 22.18
C ILE A 306 3.53 1.27 23.70
N ARG A 307 2.74 0.60 24.55
CA ARG A 307 2.86 0.74 26.01
C ARG A 307 4.19 0.18 26.52
N LEU A 308 4.71 -0.91 25.96
CA LEU A 308 6.04 -1.45 26.27
C LEU A 308 7.18 -0.49 25.89
N ALA A 309 7.02 0.32 24.84
CA ALA A 309 8.04 1.31 24.45
C ALA A 309 8.15 2.50 25.42
N TYR A 310 7.12 2.78 26.23
CA TYR A 310 7.10 3.90 27.18
C TYR A 310 7.19 3.50 28.66
N THR A 311 6.94 2.24 29.03
CA THR A 311 7.12 1.75 30.41
C THR A 311 8.42 0.98 30.65
N LEU A 312 9.21 0.67 29.61
CA LEU A 312 10.55 0.08 29.72
C LEU A 312 11.65 1.12 29.99
N SER A 313 11.35 2.20 30.72
CA SER A 313 12.38 3.02 31.38
C SER A 313 12.85 2.42 32.71
N GLY A 314 12.34 1.24 33.10
CA GLY A 314 12.60 0.63 34.41
C GLY A 314 12.94 -0.87 34.44
N LEU A 315 13.16 -1.55 33.31
CA LEU A 315 13.68 -2.93 33.30
C LEU A 315 15.08 -2.94 32.70
N SER A 316 16.06 -3.07 33.57
CA SER A 316 17.51 -3.09 33.30
C SER A 316 18.01 -4.40 32.67
N GLU A 317 17.19 -5.15 31.95
CA GLU A 317 17.56 -6.49 31.45
C GLU A 317 17.00 -6.80 30.04
N CYS A 318 17.14 -5.87 29.10
CA CYS A 318 17.11 -6.23 27.67
C CYS A 318 18.49 -5.95 27.05
N ASN A 319 19.07 -6.99 26.46
CA ASN A 319 20.38 -6.97 25.81
C ASN A 319 20.39 -5.90 24.69
N PRO A 320 21.44 -5.05 24.57
CA PRO A 320 21.46 -3.90 23.64
C PRO A 320 21.22 -4.25 22.16
N THR A 321 21.42 -5.52 21.78
CA THR A 321 21.20 -6.04 20.43
C THR A 321 19.73 -6.07 20.00
N HIS A 322 18.77 -6.16 20.93
CA HIS A 322 17.33 -6.14 20.60
C HIS A 322 16.78 -4.72 20.38
N GLN A 323 17.41 -3.70 20.98
CA GLN A 323 17.12 -2.30 20.67
C GLN A 323 17.62 -1.89 19.27
N GLU A 324 18.71 -2.50 18.81
CA GLU A 324 19.25 -2.27 17.46
C GLU A 324 18.33 -2.78 16.35
N ILE A 325 17.56 -3.85 16.57
CA ILE A 325 16.56 -4.34 15.61
C ILE A 325 15.39 -3.34 15.48
N ALA A 326 14.94 -2.74 16.59
CA ALA A 326 13.89 -1.72 16.57
C ALA A 326 14.34 -0.39 15.96
N LEU A 327 15.61 0.00 16.12
CA LEU A 327 16.16 1.23 15.53
C LEU A 327 16.69 1.07 14.09
N ALA A 328 17.11 -0.14 13.68
CA ALA A 328 17.45 -0.43 12.28
C ALA A 328 16.21 -0.42 11.38
N LEU A 329 15.05 -0.88 11.89
CA LEU A 329 13.75 -0.80 11.22
C LEU A 329 13.21 0.65 11.11
N LEU A 330 13.77 1.61 11.84
CA LEU A 330 13.35 3.02 11.87
C LEU A 330 14.32 3.99 11.18
N ARG A 331 15.45 3.54 10.62
CA ARG A 331 16.32 4.40 9.80
C ARG A 331 15.71 4.62 8.42
N GLN A 332 14.75 5.54 8.43
CA GLN A 332 14.39 6.43 7.34
C GLN A 332 15.63 6.93 6.60
N ALA A 333 15.97 6.26 5.51
CA ALA A 333 16.42 6.96 4.31
C ALA A 333 15.33 6.73 3.27
N THR A 334 14.35 7.64 3.29
CA THR A 334 13.63 8.11 2.09
C THR A 334 13.50 7.09 0.96
N ILE A 335 12.29 6.59 0.73
CA ILE A 335 11.86 6.13 -0.60
C ILE A 335 11.84 7.37 -1.54
N GLN A 336 13.03 7.87 -1.84
CA GLN A 336 13.43 8.64 -3.00
C GLN A 336 14.69 8.04 -3.62
N ARG A 337 15.07 6.79 -3.27
CA ARG A 337 16.01 6.03 -4.09
C ARG A 337 15.21 5.29 -5.16
N PRO A 338 15.41 5.59 -6.46
CA PRO A 338 15.09 4.62 -7.49
C PRO A 338 15.90 3.32 -7.21
N PRO A 339 15.39 2.15 -7.62
CA PRO A 339 15.93 0.84 -7.24
C PRO A 339 17.45 0.71 -7.48
N PRO A 340 18.16 -0.11 -6.69
CA PRO A 340 19.52 -0.51 -7.01
C PRO A 340 19.53 -1.21 -8.38
N SER A 341 20.60 -0.95 -9.11
CA SER A 341 20.75 -1.20 -10.55
C SER A 341 20.53 -2.67 -10.94
N TYR A 342 19.39 -2.94 -11.60
CA TYR A 342 19.25 -4.02 -12.58
C TYR A 342 19.04 -3.37 -13.96
N PRO A 343 19.52 -4.02 -15.05
CA PRO A 343 20.06 -3.35 -16.23
C PRO A 343 19.08 -2.31 -16.70
N ALA A 344 19.54 -1.06 -16.68
CA ALA A 344 18.72 0.13 -16.87
C ALA A 344 17.66 -0.11 -17.96
N LYS A 345 16.39 -0.37 -17.58
CA LYS A 345 15.26 -0.13 -18.48
C LYS A 345 15.43 1.32 -18.87
N SER A 346 15.84 1.55 -20.11
CA SER A 346 16.44 2.79 -20.58
C SER A 346 15.70 3.96 -19.93
N VAL A 347 16.41 4.78 -19.15
CA VAL A 347 15.90 6.08 -18.72
C VAL A 347 15.18 6.65 -19.95
N LYS A 348 13.85 6.87 -19.88
CA LYS A 348 13.09 7.34 -21.05
C LYS A 348 13.68 8.70 -21.45
N MET A 349 14.66 8.64 -22.33
CA MET A 349 15.46 9.75 -22.82
C MET A 349 14.52 10.58 -23.66
N VAL A 350 14.21 11.79 -23.20
CA VAL A 350 13.33 12.69 -23.94
C VAL A 350 14.18 13.40 -24.98
N ASN A 351 14.06 12.95 -26.23
CA ASN A 351 14.71 13.55 -27.38
C ASN A 351 13.74 14.44 -28.14
N ILE A 352 14.12 15.70 -28.37
CA ILE A 352 13.34 16.65 -29.17
C ILE A 352 14.16 17.10 -30.38
N PRO A 353 13.57 17.15 -31.59
CA PRO A 353 14.29 17.62 -32.77
C PRO A 353 14.69 19.09 -32.65
N LYS A 354 15.86 19.44 -33.19
CA LYS A 354 16.37 20.82 -33.27
C LYS A 354 15.50 21.74 -34.14
N THR A 355 14.59 21.16 -34.93
CA THR A 355 13.66 21.91 -35.77
C THR A 355 12.24 21.36 -35.66
N ARG A 356 11.22 22.22 -35.62
CA ARG A 356 9.81 21.82 -35.50
C ARG A 356 8.91 22.77 -36.31
N ARG A 357 7.99 22.24 -37.11
CA ARG A 357 6.95 23.04 -37.76
C ARG A 357 5.80 23.28 -36.79
N THR A 358 5.44 24.54 -36.58
CA THR A 358 4.41 24.92 -35.60
C THR A 358 3.88 26.33 -35.91
N TYR A 359 2.70 26.67 -35.40
CA TYR A 359 2.06 27.97 -35.64
C TYR A 359 2.91 29.14 -35.15
N CYS A 360 3.17 30.12 -36.02
CA CYS A 360 3.82 31.38 -35.68
C CYS A 360 2.76 32.46 -35.43
N LYS A 361 2.81 33.11 -34.25
CA LYS A 361 1.88 34.16 -33.85
C LYS A 361 2.26 35.56 -34.35
N SER A 362 3.36 35.71 -35.09
CA SER A 362 3.75 37.03 -35.62
C SER A 362 2.72 37.52 -36.62
N LYS A 363 2.49 38.83 -36.63
CA LYS A 363 1.61 39.51 -37.61
C LYS A 363 2.01 39.23 -39.05
N ASP A 364 3.30 39.07 -39.31
CA ASP A 364 3.84 38.83 -40.66
C ASP A 364 3.69 37.38 -41.13
N CYS A 365 3.47 36.43 -40.22
CA CYS A 365 3.42 35.01 -40.54
C CYS A 365 2.02 34.43 -40.43
N HIS A 366 1.40 34.52 -39.24
CA HIS A 366 0.09 33.93 -38.89
C HIS A 366 -0.19 32.51 -39.44
N LYS A 367 0.85 31.69 -39.61
CA LYS A 367 0.79 30.36 -40.24
C LYS A 367 1.80 29.39 -39.64
N HIS A 368 1.71 28.12 -40.03
CA HIS A 368 2.63 27.07 -39.59
C HIS A 368 3.99 27.14 -40.33
N THR A 369 5.01 27.64 -39.64
CA THR A 369 6.38 27.81 -40.16
C THR A 369 7.38 26.91 -39.43
N GLN A 370 8.56 26.72 -40.01
CA GLN A 370 9.65 26.00 -39.37
C GLN A 370 10.26 26.84 -38.24
N HIS A 371 10.45 26.24 -37.07
CA HIS A 371 11.07 26.88 -35.93
C HIS A 371 12.37 26.17 -35.54
N LYS A 372 13.42 26.94 -35.26
CA LYS A 372 14.63 26.45 -34.59
C LYS A 372 14.32 26.28 -33.10
N VAL A 373 14.56 25.09 -32.57
CA VAL A 373 14.29 24.73 -31.18
C VAL A 373 15.58 24.85 -30.39
N THR A 374 15.55 25.57 -29.27
CA THR A 374 16.67 25.67 -28.32
C THR A 374 16.15 25.48 -26.89
N GLN A 375 17.00 25.06 -25.97
CA GLN A 375 16.63 25.00 -24.55
C GLN A 375 16.71 26.40 -23.95
N TYR A 376 15.67 26.81 -23.21
CA TYR A 376 15.70 28.06 -22.45
C TYR A 376 16.70 27.97 -21.31
N LYS A 377 17.51 29.01 -21.15
CA LYS A 377 18.39 29.22 -20.00
C LYS A 377 17.98 30.53 -19.32
N ALA A 378 17.95 30.54 -17.99
CA ALA A 378 17.72 31.75 -17.24
C ALA A 378 18.90 32.72 -17.46
N GLY A 379 18.59 33.99 -17.73
CA GLY A 379 19.60 35.04 -17.82
C GLY A 379 20.18 35.41 -16.46
N LYS A 380 21.30 36.14 -16.46
CA LYS A 380 21.86 36.76 -15.25
C LYS A 380 20.84 37.71 -14.62
N ALA A 381 20.67 37.62 -13.30
CA ALA A 381 19.77 38.51 -12.58
C ALA A 381 20.27 39.96 -12.64
N SER A 382 19.38 40.90 -12.97
CA SER A 382 19.71 42.34 -12.98
C SER A 382 19.70 42.92 -11.57
N LEU A 383 20.72 43.70 -11.23
CA LEU A 383 20.84 44.39 -9.94
C LEU A 383 19.88 45.58 -9.82
N PHE A 384 19.54 46.22 -10.95
CA PHE A 384 18.72 47.43 -10.98
C PHE A 384 17.21 47.16 -10.94
N ALA A 385 16.81 45.89 -10.98
CA ALA A 385 15.42 45.49 -10.82
C ALA A 385 14.86 46.03 -9.48
N GLN A 386 13.64 46.57 -9.49
CA GLN A 386 13.04 47.23 -8.33
C GLN A 386 13.05 46.35 -7.07
N GLY A 387 12.76 45.05 -7.21
CA GLY A 387 12.79 44.09 -6.11
C GLY A 387 14.18 43.89 -5.51
N LYS A 388 15.23 43.88 -6.35
CA LYS A 388 16.62 43.74 -5.90
C LYS A 388 17.10 45.02 -5.20
N ARG A 389 16.85 46.20 -5.78
CA ARG A 389 17.13 47.50 -5.11
C ARG A 389 16.46 47.61 -3.74
N ARG A 390 15.20 47.19 -3.64
CA ARG A 390 14.46 47.19 -2.36
C ARG A 390 15.04 46.20 -1.36
N TYR A 391 15.39 44.99 -1.81
CA TYR A 391 15.99 43.96 -0.95
C TYR A 391 17.36 44.42 -0.42
N ASP A 392 18.21 44.97 -1.27
CA ASP A 392 19.55 45.42 -0.88
C ASP A 392 19.49 46.57 0.14
N ARG A 393 18.59 47.54 -0.07
CA ARG A 393 18.32 48.62 0.91
C ARG A 393 17.73 48.09 2.22
N LYS A 394 16.94 47.03 2.17
CA LYS A 394 16.39 46.41 3.40
C LYS A 394 17.46 45.61 4.15
N GLN A 395 18.39 45.02 3.41
CA GLN A 395 19.43 44.14 3.93
C GLN A 395 20.66 44.90 4.47
N SER A 396 20.81 46.19 4.13
CA SER A 396 21.87 47.05 4.66
C SER A 396 21.65 47.41 6.13
N GLY A 397 22.74 47.49 6.91
CA GLY A 397 22.72 47.79 8.34
C GLY A 397 22.73 46.55 9.22
N TYR A 398 22.31 46.69 10.48
CA TYR A 398 22.25 45.61 11.47
C TYR A 398 20.88 44.90 11.43
N GLY A 399 20.83 43.65 11.91
CA GLY A 399 19.57 42.87 12.02
C GLY A 399 19.53 41.55 11.23
N GLY A 400 20.63 41.14 10.60
CA GLY A 400 20.77 39.82 9.96
C GLY A 400 19.92 39.65 8.69
N GLN A 401 19.53 38.41 8.39
CA GLN A 401 18.79 38.07 7.17
C GLN A 401 17.33 38.53 7.23
N THR A 402 16.94 39.48 6.37
CA THR A 402 15.62 40.15 6.46
C THR A 402 14.48 39.50 5.65
N LYS A 403 14.80 38.49 4.83
CA LYS A 403 13.83 37.76 3.99
C LYS A 403 14.02 36.24 4.11
N PRO A 404 12.94 35.44 4.09
CA PRO A 404 13.02 34.00 4.24
C PRO A 404 13.89 33.33 3.17
N VAL A 405 14.71 32.37 3.59
CA VAL A 405 15.48 31.48 2.71
C VAL A 405 14.79 30.12 2.69
N PHE A 406 14.53 29.58 1.50
CA PHE A 406 13.79 28.32 1.37
C PHE A 406 14.73 27.10 1.46
N HIS A 407 14.53 26.25 2.47
CA HIS A 407 15.38 25.06 2.72
C HIS A 407 14.76 23.72 2.30
N LYS A 408 13.43 23.60 2.28
CA LYS A 408 12.71 22.33 2.10
C LYS A 408 12.49 21.96 0.61
N LYS A 409 13.57 21.86 -0.18
CA LYS A 409 13.48 21.51 -1.62
C LYS A 409 13.08 20.04 -1.85
N ALA A 410 11.83 19.80 -2.23
CA ALA A 410 11.33 18.44 -2.51
C ALA A 410 11.47 17.96 -3.96
N LYS A 411 11.57 18.89 -4.94
CA LYS A 411 11.56 18.52 -6.38
C LYS A 411 12.98 18.29 -6.90
N THR A 412 13.21 17.12 -7.51
CA THR A 412 14.50 16.71 -8.10
C THR A 412 14.67 17.13 -9.56
N THR A 413 13.60 17.52 -10.24
CA THR A 413 13.59 17.92 -11.66
C THR A 413 13.00 19.32 -11.86
N LYS A 414 13.20 19.90 -13.04
CA LYS A 414 12.59 21.17 -13.48
C LYS A 414 11.75 20.93 -14.73
N LYS A 415 10.73 21.76 -14.98
CA LYS A 415 10.04 21.75 -16.28
C LYS A 415 10.99 22.34 -17.33
N VAL A 416 11.33 21.58 -18.35
CA VAL A 416 12.16 22.07 -19.45
C VAL A 416 11.30 23.00 -20.31
N VAL A 417 11.82 24.18 -20.62
CA VAL A 417 11.17 25.15 -21.51
C VAL A 417 11.98 25.24 -22.80
N LEU A 418 11.30 25.09 -23.92
CA LEU A 418 11.87 25.25 -25.26
C LEU A 418 11.67 26.69 -25.73
N ARG A 419 12.70 27.28 -26.30
CA ARG A 419 12.64 28.54 -27.06
C ARG A 419 12.58 28.17 -28.54
N LEU A 420 11.45 28.50 -29.17
CA LEU A 420 11.16 28.25 -30.58
C LEU A 420 11.30 29.56 -31.34
N GLU A 421 12.30 29.64 -32.23
CA GLU A 421 12.55 30.82 -33.07
C GLU A 421 12.08 30.55 -34.50
N CYS A 422 11.16 31.38 -35.00
CA CYS A 422 10.67 31.27 -36.38
C CYS A 422 11.80 31.55 -37.38
N THR A 423 11.95 30.71 -38.40
CA THR A 423 12.99 30.93 -39.42
C THR A 423 12.72 32.15 -40.30
N GLN A 424 11.44 32.50 -40.52
CA GLN A 424 10.99 33.61 -41.38
C GLN A 424 11.06 34.96 -40.65
N CYS A 425 10.26 35.16 -39.59
CA CYS A 425 10.14 36.46 -38.90
C CYS A 425 11.02 36.62 -37.64
N LYS A 426 11.82 35.61 -37.27
CA LYS A 426 12.69 35.60 -36.06
C LYS A 426 11.96 35.79 -34.71
N THR A 427 10.63 35.84 -34.71
CA THR A 427 9.83 35.85 -33.48
C THR A 427 10.09 34.60 -32.66
N LYS A 428 10.22 34.79 -31.35
CA LYS A 428 10.53 33.74 -30.38
C LYS A 428 9.30 33.43 -29.54
N LYS A 429 8.98 32.15 -29.36
CA LYS A 429 7.92 31.68 -28.44
C LYS A 429 8.47 30.64 -27.48
N GLN A 430 7.93 30.60 -26.26
CA GLN A 430 8.31 29.63 -25.25
C GLN A 430 7.27 28.50 -25.16
N LEU A 431 7.72 27.26 -25.01
CA LEU A 431 6.86 26.09 -24.81
C LEU A 431 7.39 25.27 -23.63
N ALA A 432 6.58 25.13 -22.58
CA ALA A 432 6.93 24.32 -21.42
C ALA A 432 6.55 22.84 -21.62
N LEU A 433 7.46 21.94 -21.26
CA LEU A 433 7.24 20.50 -21.27
C LEU A 433 6.82 19.97 -19.88
N LYS A 434 6.41 18.71 -19.84
CA LYS A 434 6.32 17.93 -18.59
C LYS A 434 7.72 17.77 -17.97
N ARG A 435 7.78 17.41 -16.68
CA ARG A 435 9.06 17.19 -15.98
C ARG A 435 9.73 15.92 -16.51
N CYS A 436 11.02 15.98 -16.76
CA CYS A 436 11.85 14.82 -17.13
C CYS A 436 13.19 14.87 -16.38
N LYS A 437 13.82 13.71 -16.21
CA LYS A 437 15.16 13.61 -15.59
C LYS A 437 16.27 13.87 -16.62
N HIS A 438 16.14 13.29 -17.81
CA HIS A 438 17.11 13.41 -18.91
C HIS A 438 16.42 14.03 -20.12
N PHE A 439 17.05 15.06 -20.68
CA PHE A 439 16.55 15.83 -21.81
C PHE A 439 17.69 16.06 -22.79
N GLU A 440 17.47 15.70 -24.05
CA GLU A 440 18.40 15.94 -25.14
C GLU A 440 17.71 16.63 -26.31
N LEU A 441 18.50 17.37 -27.08
CA LEU A 441 18.01 18.15 -28.21
C LEU A 441 18.77 17.73 -29.48
N GLY A 442 18.07 16.99 -30.34
CA GLY A 442 18.60 16.47 -31.61
C GLY A 442 19.52 15.28 -31.44
N GLY A 443 19.18 14.36 -30.54
CA GLY A 443 19.79 13.03 -30.51
C GLY A 443 19.26 12.14 -31.64
N ASP A 444 19.77 10.92 -31.72
CA ASP A 444 19.37 9.97 -32.75
C ASP A 444 17.96 9.43 -32.55
N LYS A 445 17.29 9.14 -33.66
CA LYS A 445 15.98 8.47 -33.63
C LYS A 445 16.20 7.00 -33.32
N LYS A 446 15.35 6.44 -32.46
CA LYS A 446 15.37 5.01 -32.15
C LYS A 446 15.06 4.18 -33.40
N THR A 447 15.95 3.23 -33.73
CA THR A 447 15.76 2.25 -34.82
C THR A 447 14.77 1.18 -34.38
N LYS A 448 13.84 0.78 -35.25
CA LYS A 448 12.89 -0.30 -34.95
C LYS A 448 13.56 -1.65 -35.15
N GLY A 449 13.44 -2.57 -34.18
CA GLY A 449 13.88 -3.96 -34.32
C GLY A 449 15.40 -4.18 -34.38
N ALA A 450 16.20 -3.18 -34.02
CA ALA A 450 17.65 -3.36 -33.95
C ALA A 450 18.01 -4.29 -32.78
N ALA A 451 18.90 -5.25 -33.05
CA ALA A 451 19.44 -6.13 -32.03
C ALA A 451 20.13 -5.29 -30.94
N LEU A 452 19.93 -5.67 -29.68
CA LEU A 452 20.65 -5.08 -28.57
C LEU A 452 22.13 -5.47 -28.72
N VAL A 453 23.00 -4.47 -28.80
CA VAL A 453 24.45 -4.69 -28.73
C VAL A 453 24.78 -4.88 -27.25
N PHE A 454 25.22 -6.08 -26.89
CA PHE A 454 25.63 -6.44 -25.53
C PHE A 454 27.05 -5.96 -25.24
#